data_AF-A0A7Y5UUU1-F1
#
_entry.id   AF-A0A7Y5UUU1-F1
#
_cell.length_a   1.000
_cell.length_b   1.000
_cell.length_c   1.000
_cell.angle_alpha   90.00
_cell.angle_beta   90.00
_cell.angle_gamma   90.00
#
_symmetry.space_group_name_H-M   'P 1'
#
loop_
_entity.id
_entity.type
_entity.pdbx_description
1 polymer ?
#
loop_
_entity_poly.entity_id
_entity_poly.type
_entity_poly.pdbx_seq_one_letter_code
_entity_poly.pdbx_strand_id
1 'polypeptide(L)'
;MRRRRYSEADLRAMIPLYLDGALDAADRAQVEAYYLQHPEVLTQFGESSRMIELLDDAVIVQPADPAFTTDVLGEVARLRPLPRLWQQLPPCPPVTALRWATEIALLVTLLVLLWMHPWAPPINPLECHLLGDETWTLGQPAGVRVVVRHEGRGRELPSATVRLSLHRERWRRTLLRARTNDQGTVDVDLQLDPDITAGNYLLVGEAEALGARATVSHRVRIMPRVTVAVTPLAAGFVVGDPLLVRVTATDGARRPVDQPLPWRLATNSGVLLARGVVTPRLGQALLQVETSGRLPAGRVALLVESPHGSVSVPLQLLPRLADELRIEAPD
;
A
#
# COMPACT_ATOMS: atom_id res chain seq x y z
N MET A 1 -19.43 -11.08 -72.25
CA MET A 1 -18.82 -11.13 -70.90
C MET A 1 -19.21 -12.44 -70.23
N ARG A 2 -18.25 -13.32 -69.89
CA ARG A 2 -18.53 -14.55 -69.13
C ARG A 2 -18.74 -14.17 -67.66
N ARG A 3 -19.90 -14.47 -67.08
CA ARG A 3 -20.13 -14.34 -65.63
C ARG A 3 -19.23 -15.34 -64.91
N ARG A 4 -18.29 -14.87 -64.08
CA ARG A 4 -17.57 -15.72 -63.14
C ARG A 4 -18.60 -16.30 -62.17
N ARG A 5 -18.59 -17.61 -61.95
CA ARG A 5 -19.40 -18.25 -60.91
C ARG A 5 -18.46 -18.55 -59.75
N TYR A 6 -18.68 -17.89 -58.62
CA TYR A 6 -17.98 -18.18 -57.37
C TYR A 6 -18.65 -19.36 -56.66
N SER A 7 -17.85 -20.18 -55.99
CA SER A 7 -18.39 -21.18 -55.07
C SER A 7 -18.87 -20.51 -53.77
N GLU A 8 -19.65 -21.22 -52.97
CA GLU A 8 -20.07 -20.73 -51.65
C GLU A 8 -18.86 -20.38 -50.75
N ALA A 9 -17.81 -21.20 -50.78
CA ALA A 9 -16.59 -20.95 -50.01
C ALA A 9 -15.88 -19.67 -50.45
N ASP A 10 -15.87 -19.38 -51.76
CA ASP A 10 -15.29 -18.15 -52.30
C ASP A 10 -16.09 -16.93 -51.84
N LEU A 11 -17.43 -17.01 -51.90
CA LEU A 11 -18.31 -15.93 -51.46
C LEU A 11 -18.16 -15.65 -49.96
N ARG A 12 -18.03 -16.69 -49.13
CA ARG A 12 -17.73 -16.53 -47.69
C ARG A 12 -16.35 -15.90 -47.44
N ALA A 13 -15.34 -16.30 -48.19
CA ALA A 13 -13.98 -15.75 -48.06
C ALA A 13 -13.89 -14.28 -48.52
N MET A 14 -14.81 -13.82 -49.36
CA MET A 14 -14.88 -12.44 -49.86
C MET A 14 -15.61 -11.47 -48.89
N ILE A 15 -16.26 -11.97 -47.84
CA ILE A 15 -17.01 -11.16 -46.87
C ILE A 15 -16.17 -10.07 -46.18
N PRO A 16 -14.95 -10.35 -45.68
CA PRO A 16 -14.12 -9.30 -45.09
C PRO A 16 -13.80 -8.19 -46.10
N LEU A 17 -13.49 -8.55 -47.35
CA LEU A 17 -13.21 -7.60 -48.43
C LEU A 17 -14.44 -6.76 -48.82
N TYR A 18 -15.64 -7.35 -48.73
CA TYR A 18 -16.91 -6.64 -48.93
C TYR A 18 -17.10 -5.54 -47.88
N LEU A 19 -16.87 -5.87 -46.61
CA LEU A 19 -17.00 -4.94 -45.48
C LEU A 19 -15.95 -3.83 -45.53
N ASP A 20 -14.73 -4.15 -45.96
CA ASP A 20 -13.66 -3.17 -46.18
C ASP A 20 -13.86 -2.31 -47.44
N GLY A 21 -14.91 -2.58 -48.23
CA GLY A 21 -15.21 -1.85 -49.46
C GLY A 21 -14.21 -2.08 -50.59
N ALA A 22 -13.41 -3.15 -50.51
CA ALA A 22 -12.32 -3.46 -51.43
C ALA A 22 -12.76 -4.27 -52.67
N LEU A 23 -14.03 -4.71 -52.73
CA LEU A 23 -14.57 -5.44 -53.87
C LEU A 23 -15.03 -4.50 -54.99
N ASP A 24 -14.85 -4.94 -56.24
CA ASP A 24 -15.46 -4.26 -57.38
C ASP A 24 -16.99 -4.44 -57.38
N ALA A 25 -17.68 -3.67 -58.22
CA ALA A 25 -19.15 -3.66 -58.24
C ALA A 25 -19.78 -5.02 -58.60
N ALA A 26 -19.09 -5.83 -59.41
CA ALA A 26 -19.62 -7.11 -59.88
C ALA A 26 -19.49 -8.20 -58.81
N ASP A 27 -18.37 -8.19 -58.09
CA ASP A 27 -18.09 -9.09 -56.97
C ASP A 27 -18.93 -8.69 -55.74
N ARG A 28 -19.07 -7.39 -55.49
CA ARG A 28 -19.96 -6.84 -54.46
C ARG A 28 -21.40 -7.33 -54.63
N ALA A 29 -21.94 -7.23 -55.84
CA ALA A 29 -23.31 -7.67 -56.14
C ALA A 29 -23.51 -9.19 -55.92
N GLN A 30 -22.47 -10.00 -56.11
CA GLN A 30 -22.56 -11.45 -55.87
C GLN A 30 -22.52 -11.79 -54.38
N VAL A 31 -21.70 -11.08 -53.59
CA VAL A 31 -21.68 -11.24 -52.13
C VAL A 31 -23.00 -10.73 -51.51
N GLU A 32 -23.58 -9.64 -52.02
CA GLU A 32 -24.90 -9.15 -51.59
C GLU A 32 -26.03 -10.13 -51.90
N ALA A 33 -26.02 -10.73 -53.11
CA ALA A 33 -26.99 -11.75 -53.46
C ALA A 33 -26.86 -13.00 -52.57
N TYR A 34 -25.63 -13.35 -52.17
CA TYR A 34 -25.38 -14.44 -51.21
C TYR A 34 -25.92 -14.10 -49.82
N TYR A 35 -25.72 -12.88 -49.32
CA TYR A 35 -26.26 -12.45 -48.01
C TYR A 35 -27.78 -12.49 -47.95
N LEU A 36 -28.46 -12.09 -49.02
CA LEU A 36 -29.92 -12.16 -49.09
C LEU A 36 -30.44 -13.59 -48.95
N GLN A 37 -29.63 -14.59 -49.32
CA GLN A 37 -29.96 -16.01 -49.22
C GLN A 37 -29.49 -16.63 -47.89
N HIS A 38 -28.47 -16.05 -47.23
CA HIS A 38 -27.81 -16.57 -46.04
C HIS A 38 -27.60 -15.50 -44.94
N PRO A 39 -28.69 -14.97 -44.33
CA PRO A 39 -28.60 -13.92 -43.32
C PRO A 39 -27.85 -14.34 -42.03
N GLU A 40 -27.79 -15.64 -41.74
CA GLU A 40 -27.07 -16.20 -40.59
C GLU A 40 -25.56 -15.90 -40.60
N VAL A 41 -24.97 -15.73 -41.79
CA VAL A 41 -23.53 -15.48 -41.97
C VAL A 41 -23.13 -14.10 -41.43
N LEU A 42 -24.02 -13.10 -41.56
CA LEU A 42 -23.81 -11.76 -40.97
C LEU A 42 -23.83 -11.80 -39.44
N THR A 43 -24.66 -12.67 -38.86
CA THR A 43 -24.77 -12.81 -37.40
C THR A 43 -23.50 -13.42 -36.82
N GLN A 44 -23.00 -14.49 -37.44
CA GLN A 44 -21.74 -15.13 -37.03
C GLN A 44 -20.52 -14.19 -37.16
N PHE A 45 -20.48 -13.39 -38.22
CA PHE A 45 -19.42 -12.40 -38.40
C PHE A 45 -19.52 -11.26 -37.39
N GLY A 46 -20.72 -10.75 -37.13
CA GLY A 46 -20.97 -9.73 -36.10
C GLY A 46 -20.55 -10.19 -34.69
N GLU A 47 -20.82 -11.45 -34.34
CA GLU A 47 -20.35 -12.05 -33.08
C GLU A 47 -18.82 -12.16 -33.03
N SER A 48 -18.18 -12.51 -34.15
CA SER A 48 -16.72 -12.61 -34.25
C SER A 48 -16.04 -11.24 -34.14
N SER A 49 -16.56 -10.21 -34.82
CA SER A 49 -16.08 -8.82 -34.72
C SER A 49 -16.23 -8.27 -33.30
N ARG A 50 -17.35 -8.53 -32.64
CA ARG A 50 -17.59 -8.11 -31.26
C ARG A 50 -16.64 -8.76 -30.25
N MET A 51 -16.25 -10.02 -30.51
CA MET A 51 -15.24 -10.71 -29.70
C MET A 51 -13.84 -10.11 -29.87
N ILE A 52 -13.51 -9.61 -31.07
CA ILE A 52 -12.25 -8.90 -31.33
C ILE A 52 -12.25 -7.53 -30.63
N GLU A 53 -13.35 -6.76 -30.67
CA GLU A 53 -13.47 -5.50 -29.94
C GLU A 53 -13.35 -5.70 -28.41
N LEU A 54 -13.98 -6.75 -27.86
CA LEU A 54 -13.85 -7.10 -26.44
C LEU A 54 -12.43 -7.52 -26.05
N LEU A 55 -11.66 -8.11 -26.96
CA LEU A 55 -10.25 -8.41 -26.74
C LEU A 55 -9.39 -7.14 -26.79
N ASP A 56 -9.73 -6.18 -27.64
CA ASP A 56 -9.03 -4.89 -27.75
C ASP A 56 -9.24 -4.03 -26.50
N ASP A 57 -10.47 -4.01 -25.95
CA ASP A 57 -10.80 -3.32 -24.69
C ASP A 57 -10.20 -3.99 -23.44
N ALA A 58 -10.00 -5.31 -23.47
CA ALA A 58 -9.40 -6.07 -22.36
C ALA A 58 -7.87 -5.91 -22.29
N VAL A 59 -7.22 -5.50 -23.37
CA VAL A 59 -5.78 -5.19 -23.38
C VAL A 59 -5.59 -3.77 -22.84
N ILE A 60 -5.64 -3.65 -21.51
CA ILE A 60 -5.24 -2.43 -20.81
C ILE A 60 -3.75 -2.19 -21.09
N VAL A 61 -3.45 -1.14 -21.85
CA VAL A 61 -2.08 -0.66 -22.10
C VAL A 61 -1.45 -0.26 -20.77
N GLN A 62 -0.71 -1.16 -20.14
CA GLN A 62 0.22 -0.83 -19.06
C GLN A 62 1.44 -0.09 -19.64
N PRO A 63 2.10 0.79 -18.86
CA PRO A 63 3.14 1.68 -19.35
C PRO A 63 4.22 0.89 -20.08
N ALA A 64 4.38 1.23 -21.37
CA ALA A 64 5.31 0.57 -22.28
C ALA A 64 6.72 0.57 -21.69
N ASP A 65 7.23 -0.61 -21.35
CA ASP A 65 8.66 -0.80 -21.27
C ASP A 65 9.21 -0.58 -22.70
N PRO A 66 10.04 0.46 -22.93
CA PRO A 66 10.58 0.74 -24.26
C PRO A 66 11.47 -0.41 -24.76
N ALA A 67 12.08 -1.20 -23.87
CA ALA A 67 12.86 -2.37 -24.26
C ALA A 67 11.97 -3.47 -24.84
N PHE A 68 10.84 -3.79 -24.18
CA PHE A 68 9.85 -4.74 -24.69
C PHE A 68 9.31 -4.35 -26.06
N THR A 69 8.93 -3.07 -26.19
CA THR A 69 8.42 -2.53 -27.45
C THR A 69 9.46 -2.70 -28.56
N THR A 70 10.75 -2.51 -28.25
CA THR A 70 11.84 -2.65 -29.22
C THR A 70 12.11 -4.11 -29.59
N ASP A 71 12.09 -5.03 -28.63
CA ASP A 71 12.34 -6.46 -28.86
C ASP A 71 11.18 -7.15 -29.59
N VAL A 72 9.94 -6.87 -29.20
CA VAL A 72 8.75 -7.39 -29.89
C VAL A 72 8.63 -6.80 -31.30
N LEU A 73 8.84 -5.49 -31.48
CA LEU A 73 8.87 -4.91 -32.82
C LEU A 73 10.03 -5.46 -33.66
N GLY A 74 11.16 -5.80 -33.03
CA GLY A 74 12.29 -6.47 -33.67
C GLY A 74 11.94 -7.86 -34.20
N GLU A 75 11.29 -8.70 -33.40
CA GLU A 75 10.84 -10.03 -33.82
C GLU A 75 9.67 -9.97 -34.81
N VAL A 76 8.69 -9.08 -34.60
CA VAL A 76 7.62 -8.83 -35.59
C VAL A 76 8.20 -8.33 -36.91
N ALA A 77 9.25 -7.50 -36.89
CA ALA A 77 9.94 -7.06 -38.10
C ALA A 77 10.69 -8.21 -38.81
N ARG A 78 11.18 -9.21 -38.09
CA ARG A 78 11.77 -10.43 -38.68
C ARG A 78 10.70 -11.31 -39.35
N LEU A 79 9.45 -11.23 -38.91
CA LEU A 79 8.30 -11.94 -39.46
C LEU A 79 7.61 -11.20 -40.65
N ARG A 80 7.98 -9.93 -40.91
CA ARG A 80 7.46 -9.11 -42.03
C ARG A 80 7.76 -9.54 -43.47
N PRO A 81 8.75 -10.40 -43.83
CA PRO A 81 8.98 -10.71 -45.24
C PRO A 81 7.89 -11.60 -45.86
N LEU A 82 7.11 -12.34 -45.04
CA LEU A 82 6.03 -13.21 -45.49
C LEU A 82 4.85 -12.44 -46.17
N PRO A 83 4.29 -11.37 -45.58
CA PRO A 83 3.22 -10.57 -46.19
C PRO A 83 3.52 -10.02 -47.60
N ARG A 84 4.77 -9.63 -47.88
CA ARG A 84 5.15 -9.05 -49.18
C ARG A 84 5.14 -10.08 -50.30
N LEU A 85 5.43 -11.35 -49.98
CA LEU A 85 5.40 -12.45 -50.94
C LEU A 85 3.94 -12.81 -51.30
N TRP A 86 3.02 -12.71 -50.34
CA TRP A 86 1.59 -12.93 -50.54
C TRP A 86 0.92 -11.83 -51.39
N GLN A 87 1.40 -10.60 -51.33
CA GLN A 87 0.86 -9.47 -52.12
C GLN A 87 1.15 -9.58 -53.62
N GLN A 88 2.13 -10.40 -54.04
CA GLN A 88 2.48 -10.60 -55.44
C GLN A 88 1.73 -11.75 -56.11
N LEU A 89 1.02 -12.57 -55.33
CA LEU A 89 0.26 -13.71 -55.84
C LEU A 89 -1.18 -13.29 -56.17
N PRO A 90 -1.73 -13.70 -57.32
CA PRO A 90 -3.12 -13.41 -57.66
C PRO A 90 -4.06 -14.06 -56.62
N PRO A 91 -5.17 -13.38 -56.24
CA PRO A 91 -6.10 -13.89 -55.25
C PRO A 91 -6.83 -15.12 -55.80
N CYS A 92 -6.28 -16.29 -55.49
CA CYS A 92 -6.90 -17.58 -55.76
C CYS A 92 -7.37 -18.18 -54.42
N PRO A 93 -8.53 -18.84 -54.36
CA PRO A 93 -9.11 -19.39 -53.13
C PRO A 93 -8.15 -20.21 -52.23
N PRO A 94 -7.28 -21.10 -52.77
CA PRO A 94 -6.35 -21.84 -51.93
C PRO A 94 -5.21 -20.97 -51.36
N VAL A 95 -4.82 -19.92 -52.07
CA VAL A 95 -3.77 -18.98 -51.64
C VAL A 95 -4.29 -18.12 -50.49
N THR A 96 -5.55 -17.66 -50.57
CA THR A 96 -6.21 -16.93 -49.48
C THR A 96 -6.38 -17.79 -48.23
N ALA A 97 -6.75 -19.07 -48.36
CA ALA A 97 -6.90 -19.97 -47.21
C ALA A 97 -5.55 -20.20 -46.49
N LEU A 98 -4.46 -20.40 -47.24
CA LEU A 98 -3.13 -20.59 -46.65
C LEU A 98 -2.62 -19.33 -45.95
N ARG A 99 -2.91 -18.15 -46.52
CA ARG A 99 -2.61 -16.86 -45.90
C ARG A 99 -3.31 -16.71 -44.54
N TRP A 100 -4.61 -16.96 -44.47
CA TRP A 100 -5.34 -16.89 -43.20
C TRP A 100 -4.82 -17.90 -42.18
N ALA A 101 -4.53 -19.14 -42.59
CA ALA A 101 -3.98 -20.15 -41.71
C ALA A 101 -2.62 -19.73 -41.11
N THR A 102 -1.76 -19.09 -41.91
CA THR A 102 -0.46 -18.59 -41.45
C THR A 102 -0.59 -17.37 -40.54
N GLU A 103 -1.49 -16.43 -40.86
CA GLU A 103 -1.78 -15.27 -40.00
C GLU A 103 -2.36 -15.70 -38.63
N ILE A 104 -3.29 -16.67 -38.61
CA ILE A 104 -3.85 -17.23 -37.37
C ILE A 104 -2.76 -17.97 -36.56
N ALA A 105 -1.96 -18.82 -37.20
CA ALA A 105 -0.88 -19.54 -36.51
C ALA A 105 0.15 -18.57 -35.90
N LEU A 106 0.47 -17.49 -36.59
CA LEU A 106 1.34 -16.43 -36.08
C LEU A 106 0.72 -15.76 -34.85
N LEU A 107 -0.56 -15.40 -34.92
CA LEU A 107 -1.29 -14.77 -33.81
C LEU A 107 -1.32 -15.68 -32.56
N VAL A 108 -1.63 -16.96 -32.74
CA VAL A 108 -1.63 -17.96 -31.66
C VAL A 108 -0.23 -18.10 -31.05
N THR A 109 0.81 -18.14 -31.89
CA THR A 109 2.20 -18.24 -31.41
C THR A 109 2.60 -17.00 -30.62
N LEU A 110 2.22 -15.81 -31.08
CA LEU A 110 2.50 -14.54 -30.40
C LEU A 110 1.75 -14.44 -29.06
N LEU A 111 0.51 -14.92 -29.01
CA LEU A 111 -0.29 -15.04 -27.78
C LEU A 111 0.38 -15.99 -26.77
N VAL A 112 0.82 -17.16 -27.22
CA VAL A 112 1.51 -18.15 -26.36
C VAL A 112 2.84 -17.61 -25.85
N LEU A 113 3.63 -16.95 -26.69
CA LEU A 113 4.89 -16.32 -26.30
C LEU A 113 4.67 -15.19 -25.29
N LEU A 114 3.61 -14.37 -25.48
CA LEU A 114 3.22 -13.33 -24.52
C LEU A 114 2.86 -13.94 -23.15
N TRP A 115 2.12 -15.05 -23.14
CA TRP A 115 1.73 -15.77 -21.93
C TRP A 115 2.89 -16.46 -21.22
N MET A 116 3.89 -16.95 -21.96
CA MET A 116 5.08 -17.59 -21.39
C MET A 116 6.19 -16.60 -21.04
N HIS A 117 6.05 -15.32 -21.37
CA HIS A 117 7.09 -14.33 -21.11
C HIS A 117 7.20 -14.05 -19.60
N PRO A 118 8.43 -13.96 -19.04
CA PRO A 118 8.67 -13.68 -17.61
C PRO A 118 8.19 -12.29 -17.13
N TRP A 119 7.63 -11.47 -18.04
CA TRP A 119 7.03 -10.16 -17.73
C TRP A 119 5.51 -10.14 -17.90
N ALA A 120 4.87 -11.24 -18.31
CA ALA A 120 3.44 -11.38 -18.06
C ALA A 120 3.27 -11.16 -16.55
N PRO A 121 2.48 -10.16 -16.11
CA PRO A 121 2.33 -9.91 -14.69
C PRO A 121 1.96 -11.25 -14.07
N PRO A 122 2.69 -11.72 -13.04
CA PRO A 122 2.30 -12.95 -12.39
C PRO A 122 0.87 -12.73 -11.96
N ILE A 123 -0.06 -13.43 -12.61
CA ILE A 123 -1.46 -13.42 -12.23
C ILE A 123 -1.43 -14.09 -10.87
N ASN A 124 -1.28 -13.28 -9.82
CA ASN A 124 -1.33 -13.77 -8.48
C ASN A 124 -2.78 -14.18 -8.32
N PRO A 125 -3.11 -15.47 -8.21
CA PRO A 125 -4.50 -15.85 -8.05
C PRO A 125 -5.05 -15.38 -6.70
N LEU A 126 -4.26 -14.68 -5.87
CA LEU A 126 -4.55 -14.33 -4.51
C LEU A 126 -4.57 -12.81 -4.33
N GLU A 127 -5.74 -12.33 -3.96
CA GLU A 127 -5.98 -10.96 -3.54
C GLU A 127 -6.00 -10.93 -2.00
N CYS A 128 -5.25 -10.01 -1.39
CA CYS A 128 -5.15 -9.88 0.06
C CYS A 128 -5.42 -8.42 0.47
N HIS A 129 -6.43 -8.23 1.30
CA HIS A 129 -6.79 -6.94 1.86
C HIS A 129 -6.56 -6.93 3.36
N LEU A 130 -6.04 -5.82 3.85
CA LEU A 130 -5.78 -5.58 5.27
C LEU A 130 -6.62 -4.40 5.73
N LEU A 131 -7.51 -4.65 6.66
CA LEU A 131 -8.44 -3.69 7.23
C LEU A 131 -8.12 -3.54 8.72
N GLY A 132 -7.98 -2.30 9.19
CA GLY A 132 -7.71 -2.00 10.58
C GLY A 132 -7.56 -0.49 10.77
N ASP A 133 -7.54 -0.06 12.04
CA ASP A 133 -7.36 1.35 12.35
C ASP A 133 -5.95 1.83 12.01
N GLU A 134 -5.83 3.08 11.54
CA GLU A 134 -4.54 3.72 11.25
C GLU A 134 -3.79 4.12 12.53
N THR A 135 -4.49 4.19 13.67
CA THR A 135 -3.92 4.64 14.95
C THR A 135 -4.18 3.60 16.04
N TRP A 136 -3.12 3.08 16.65
CA TRP A 136 -3.20 2.12 17.74
C TRP A 136 -2.68 2.72 19.04
N THR A 137 -3.15 2.26 20.19
CA THR A 137 -2.70 2.75 21.50
C THR A 137 -1.98 1.64 22.24
N LEU A 138 -0.79 1.91 22.79
CA LEU A 138 -0.04 0.93 23.56
C LEU A 138 -0.86 0.38 24.73
N GLY A 139 -0.84 -0.94 24.91
CA GLY A 139 -1.58 -1.63 25.97
C GLY A 139 -3.09 -1.70 25.74
N GLN A 140 -3.60 -1.33 24.56
CA GLN A 140 -4.96 -1.62 24.11
C GLN A 140 -4.91 -2.62 22.95
N PRO A 141 -5.90 -3.53 22.84
CA PRO A 141 -6.01 -4.39 21.67
C PRO A 141 -6.30 -3.55 20.43
N ALA A 142 -5.70 -3.93 19.29
CA ALA A 142 -5.93 -3.32 17.99
C ALA A 142 -6.69 -4.30 17.09
N GLY A 143 -7.92 -3.95 16.71
CA GLY A 143 -8.74 -4.77 15.83
C GLY A 143 -8.21 -4.74 14.40
N VAL A 144 -7.92 -5.92 13.86
CA VAL A 144 -7.45 -6.11 12.48
C VAL A 144 -8.23 -7.23 11.82
N ARG A 145 -8.65 -7.00 10.58
CA ARG A 145 -9.26 -7.98 9.69
C ARG A 145 -8.40 -8.14 8.45
N VAL A 146 -8.04 -9.38 8.14
CA VAL A 146 -7.41 -9.74 6.86
C VAL A 146 -8.42 -10.49 6.02
N VAL A 147 -8.57 -10.10 4.76
CA VAL A 147 -9.47 -10.76 3.81
C VAL A 147 -8.64 -11.32 2.67
N VAL A 148 -8.78 -12.61 2.40
CA VAL A 148 -8.04 -13.32 1.35
C VAL A 148 -9.03 -13.93 0.36
N ARG A 149 -8.87 -13.58 -0.92
CA ARG A 149 -9.78 -13.95 -2.00
C ARG A 149 -9.01 -14.38 -3.24
N HIS A 150 -9.71 -15.07 -4.13
CA HIS A 150 -9.19 -15.38 -5.45
C HIS A 150 -9.32 -14.17 -6.38
N GLU A 151 -8.20 -13.72 -6.94
CA GLU A 151 -8.17 -12.60 -7.90
C GLU A 151 -8.99 -12.96 -9.15
N GLY A 152 -9.88 -12.07 -9.60
CA GLY A 152 -10.74 -12.26 -10.77
C GLY A 152 -11.99 -13.12 -10.57
N ARG A 153 -12.03 -14.02 -9.57
CA ARG A 153 -13.25 -14.79 -9.23
C ARG A 153 -14.00 -14.23 -8.02
N GLY A 154 -13.36 -13.38 -7.22
CA GLY A 154 -13.93 -12.80 -6.01
C GLY A 154 -14.29 -13.82 -4.91
N ARG A 155 -13.90 -15.09 -5.09
CA ARG A 155 -14.24 -16.18 -4.17
C ARG A 155 -13.32 -16.14 -2.95
N GLU A 156 -13.92 -16.28 -1.79
CA GLU A 156 -13.21 -16.37 -0.51
C GLU A 156 -12.31 -17.62 -0.47
N LEU A 157 -11.10 -17.46 0.10
CA LEU A 157 -10.12 -18.54 0.19
C LEU A 157 -9.98 -18.99 1.65
N PRO A 158 -10.69 -20.06 2.06
CA PRO A 158 -10.57 -20.60 3.41
C PRO A 158 -9.23 -21.32 3.61
N SER A 159 -8.78 -21.42 4.86
CA SER A 159 -7.53 -22.06 5.25
C SER A 159 -6.24 -21.49 4.63
N ALA A 160 -6.29 -20.30 4.02
CA ALA A 160 -5.12 -19.55 3.58
C ALA A 160 -4.25 -19.18 4.79
N THR A 161 -2.93 -19.36 4.69
CA THR A 161 -2.02 -19.00 5.79
C THR A 161 -1.76 -17.52 5.77
N VAL A 162 -2.05 -16.82 6.86
CA VAL A 162 -1.85 -15.38 7.01
C VAL A 162 -0.81 -15.11 8.10
N ARG A 163 0.12 -14.21 7.81
CA ARG A 163 1.11 -13.69 8.75
C ARG A 163 1.02 -12.17 8.81
N LEU A 164 0.84 -11.64 10.01
CA LEU A 164 0.92 -10.21 10.26
C LEU A 164 2.24 -9.87 10.92
N SER A 165 2.93 -8.85 10.41
CA SER A 165 4.18 -8.37 10.98
C SER A 165 4.23 -6.85 11.02
N LEU A 166 4.82 -6.30 12.07
CA LEU A 166 5.02 -4.87 12.27
C LEU A 166 6.47 -4.51 11.97
N HIS A 167 6.68 -3.47 11.18
CA HIS A 167 8.00 -3.04 10.70
C HIS A 167 8.24 -1.58 11.07
N ARG A 168 9.46 -1.27 11.52
CA ARG A 168 9.96 0.09 11.74
C ARG A 168 11.47 0.10 11.49
N GLU A 169 11.89 0.79 10.44
CA GLU A 169 13.30 0.81 10.01
C GLU A 169 13.84 -0.62 9.81
N ARG A 170 14.85 -1.04 10.57
CA ARG A 170 15.41 -2.41 10.54
C ARG A 170 14.72 -3.38 11.51
N TRP A 171 13.84 -2.88 12.37
CA TRP A 171 13.11 -3.68 13.33
C TRP A 171 11.88 -4.31 12.69
N ARG A 172 11.72 -5.62 12.84
CA ARG A 172 10.57 -6.40 12.37
C ARG A 172 10.12 -7.35 13.46
N ARG A 173 8.81 -7.38 13.71
CA ARG A 173 8.19 -8.33 14.66
C ARG A 173 6.97 -8.99 14.04
N THR A 174 6.79 -10.28 14.27
CA THR A 174 5.57 -10.99 13.85
C THR A 174 4.55 -10.88 14.96
N LEU A 175 3.36 -10.36 14.64
CA LEU A 175 2.26 -10.18 15.60
C LEU A 175 1.34 -11.40 15.61
N LEU A 176 1.11 -12.00 14.44
CA LEU A 176 0.20 -13.13 14.28
C LEU A 176 0.65 -14.06 13.16
N ARG A 177 0.39 -15.35 13.36
CA ARG A 177 0.32 -16.35 12.29
C ARG A 177 -0.96 -17.16 12.47
N ALA A 178 -1.86 -17.10 11.51
CA ALA A 178 -3.17 -17.73 11.56
C ALA A 178 -3.56 -18.32 10.21
N ARG A 179 -4.72 -18.98 10.16
CA ARG A 179 -5.36 -19.40 8.91
C ARG A 179 -6.71 -18.73 8.77
N THR A 180 -7.10 -18.42 7.54
CA THR A 180 -8.43 -17.86 7.26
C THR A 180 -9.54 -18.86 7.58
N ASN A 181 -10.68 -18.34 8.05
CA ASN A 181 -11.91 -19.09 8.27
C ASN A 181 -12.63 -19.43 6.95
N ASP A 182 -13.82 -20.03 7.04
CA ASP A 182 -14.63 -20.40 5.87
C ASP A 182 -15.01 -19.22 4.96
N GLN A 183 -14.98 -17.99 5.50
CA GLN A 183 -15.23 -16.75 4.76
C GLN A 183 -13.95 -16.14 4.17
N GLY A 184 -12.82 -16.85 4.22
CA GLY A 184 -11.54 -16.33 3.74
C GLY A 184 -11.02 -15.15 4.55
N THR A 185 -11.42 -15.03 5.82
CA THR A 185 -11.02 -13.91 6.68
C THR A 185 -10.25 -14.36 7.93
N VAL A 186 -9.42 -13.47 8.46
CA VAL A 186 -8.83 -13.56 9.79
C VAL A 186 -9.21 -12.29 10.54
N ASP A 187 -10.05 -12.45 11.57
CA ASP A 187 -10.46 -11.38 12.47
C ASP A 187 -9.73 -11.55 13.81
N VAL A 188 -8.99 -10.53 14.22
CA VAL A 188 -8.13 -10.62 15.40
C VAL A 188 -8.02 -9.28 16.12
N ASP A 189 -8.02 -9.36 17.45
CA ASP A 189 -7.57 -8.27 18.32
C ASP A 189 -6.10 -8.47 18.66
N LEU A 190 -5.23 -7.70 18.03
CA LEU A 190 -3.78 -7.78 18.23
C LEU A 190 -3.40 -7.09 19.54
N GLN A 191 -2.79 -7.84 20.45
CA GLN A 191 -2.18 -7.27 21.64
C GLN A 191 -0.74 -6.88 21.34
N LEU A 192 -0.42 -5.59 21.45
CA LEU A 192 0.92 -5.09 21.24
C LEU A 192 1.82 -5.49 22.42
N ASP A 193 2.99 -6.02 22.12
CA ASP A 193 3.99 -6.36 23.12
C ASP A 193 4.48 -5.13 23.90
N PRO A 194 4.84 -5.29 25.18
CA PRO A 194 5.17 -4.17 26.06
C PRO A 194 6.46 -3.44 25.69
N ASP A 195 7.32 -4.05 24.89
CA ASP A 195 8.58 -3.48 24.39
C ASP A 195 8.39 -2.66 23.09
N ILE A 196 7.20 -2.66 22.50
CA ILE A 196 6.86 -1.79 21.37
C ILE A 196 6.78 -0.34 21.87
N THR A 197 7.50 0.55 21.19
CA THR A 197 7.50 1.98 21.50
C THR A 197 6.53 2.74 20.62
N ALA A 198 6.08 3.92 21.06
CA ALA A 198 5.26 4.80 20.24
C ALA A 198 6.02 5.27 18.99
N GLY A 199 5.31 5.49 17.88
CA GLY A 199 5.88 5.92 16.61
C GLY A 199 5.08 5.48 15.39
N ASN A 200 5.66 5.69 14.21
CA ASN A 200 5.09 5.25 12.94
C ASN A 200 5.66 3.88 12.57
N TYR A 201 4.80 2.97 12.17
CA TYR A 201 5.10 1.61 11.78
C TYR A 201 4.43 1.27 10.45
N LEU A 202 4.91 0.21 9.80
CA LEU A 202 4.26 -0.43 8.67
C LEU A 202 3.75 -1.81 9.12
N LEU A 203 2.44 -2.00 9.10
CA LEU A 203 1.80 -3.30 9.26
C LEU A 203 1.83 -4.02 7.92
N VAL A 204 2.46 -5.19 7.87
CA VAL A 204 2.61 -5.99 6.67
C VAL A 204 1.86 -7.30 6.87
N GLY A 205 0.83 -7.50 6.05
CA GLY A 205 0.09 -8.76 5.94
C GLY A 205 0.61 -9.58 4.77
N GLU A 206 1.00 -10.82 5.04
CA GLU A 206 1.41 -11.79 4.04
C GLU A 206 0.38 -12.92 4.05
N ALA A 207 -0.20 -13.24 2.90
CA ALA A 207 -1.13 -14.34 2.74
C ALA A 207 -0.59 -15.35 1.71
N GLU A 208 -0.70 -16.63 2.01
CA GLU A 208 -0.22 -17.73 1.18
C GLU A 208 -1.31 -18.80 1.01
N ALA A 209 -1.68 -19.07 -0.25
CA ALA A 209 -2.57 -20.16 -0.64
C ALA A 209 -2.37 -20.51 -2.11
N LEU A 210 -2.76 -21.72 -2.51
CA LEU A 210 -2.70 -22.19 -3.91
C LEU A 210 -1.29 -22.09 -4.55
N GLY A 211 -0.23 -22.21 -3.74
CA GLY A 211 1.15 -22.06 -4.20
C GLY A 211 1.56 -20.62 -4.55
N ALA A 212 0.69 -19.64 -4.27
CA ALA A 212 0.95 -18.23 -4.47
C ALA A 212 0.99 -17.47 -3.14
N ARG A 213 1.63 -16.29 -3.18
CA ARG A 213 1.79 -15.41 -2.02
C ARG A 213 1.42 -13.99 -2.40
N ALA A 214 0.55 -13.35 -1.63
CA ALA A 214 0.28 -11.93 -1.73
C ALA A 214 0.78 -11.21 -0.47
N THR A 215 1.25 -9.98 -0.66
CA THR A 215 1.71 -9.12 0.44
C THR A 215 1.01 -7.78 0.32
N VAL A 216 0.45 -7.32 1.43
CA VAL A 216 -0.20 -6.01 1.55
C VAL A 216 0.44 -5.27 2.73
N SER A 217 0.52 -3.95 2.62
CA SER A 217 1.09 -3.12 3.68
C SER A 217 0.19 -1.93 3.99
N HIS A 218 0.11 -1.59 5.27
CA HIS A 218 -0.71 -0.50 5.79
C HIS A 218 0.09 0.29 6.82
N ARG A 219 0.03 1.62 6.76
CA ARG A 219 0.74 2.49 7.71
C ARG A 219 -0.06 2.58 9.00
N VAL A 220 0.62 2.41 10.12
CA VAL A 220 -0.02 2.46 11.44
C VAL A 220 0.80 3.36 12.36
N ARG A 221 0.14 4.25 13.09
CA ARG A 221 0.74 5.09 14.11
C ARG A 221 0.41 4.55 15.50
N ILE A 222 1.43 4.09 16.22
CA ILE A 222 1.30 3.64 17.59
C ILE A 222 1.47 4.83 18.53
N MET A 223 0.44 5.08 19.33
CA MET A 223 0.37 6.15 20.31
C MET A 223 0.68 5.64 21.72
N PRO A 224 1.34 6.46 22.55
CA PRO A 224 1.54 6.10 23.94
C PRO A 224 0.20 5.99 24.64
N ARG A 225 0.08 5.05 25.59
CA ARG A 225 -1.13 4.92 26.41
C ARG A 225 -1.42 6.18 27.21
N VAL A 226 -0.35 6.81 27.69
CA VAL A 226 -0.38 8.03 28.49
C VAL A 226 0.61 9.01 27.91
N THR A 227 0.11 10.17 27.54
CA THR A 227 0.88 11.35 27.16
C THR A 227 1.06 12.21 28.40
N VAL A 228 2.31 12.43 28.78
CA VAL A 228 2.68 13.36 29.85
C VAL A 228 3.13 14.67 29.22
N ALA A 229 2.70 15.78 29.79
CA ALA A 229 3.25 17.10 29.49
C ALA A 229 3.65 17.79 30.79
N VAL A 230 4.77 18.50 30.73
CA VAL A 230 5.42 19.09 31.90
C VAL A 230 5.64 20.56 31.55
N THR A 231 4.97 21.45 32.27
CA THR A 231 4.97 22.89 31.99
C THR A 231 5.48 23.64 33.23
N PRO A 232 6.67 24.25 33.19
CA PRO A 232 7.15 25.06 34.29
C PRO A 232 6.26 26.30 34.46
N LEU A 233 5.97 26.70 35.70
CA LEU A 233 5.16 27.89 35.95
C LEU A 233 5.94 29.20 35.79
N ALA A 234 7.28 29.13 35.72
CA ALA A 234 8.17 30.26 35.52
C ALA A 234 9.28 29.90 34.51
N ALA A 235 9.80 30.91 33.80
CA ALA A 235 10.88 30.73 32.83
C ALA A 235 12.27 30.48 33.48
N GLY A 236 12.42 30.86 34.75
CA GLY A 236 13.61 30.63 35.55
C GLY A 236 13.24 30.55 37.04
N PHE A 237 14.05 29.83 37.81
CA PHE A 237 13.81 29.58 39.23
C PHE A 237 15.02 30.05 40.03
N VAL A 238 14.81 30.82 41.10
CA VAL A 238 15.90 31.23 41.98
C VAL A 238 16.27 30.06 42.90
N VAL A 239 17.57 29.80 43.06
CA VAL A 239 18.05 28.78 44.01
C VAL A 239 17.57 29.12 45.42
N GLY A 240 16.91 28.17 46.08
CA GLY A 240 16.27 28.36 47.39
C GLY A 240 14.75 28.41 47.32
N ASP A 241 14.18 28.80 46.18
CA ASP A 241 12.74 28.87 45.99
C ASP A 241 12.16 27.50 45.54
N PRO A 242 10.90 27.20 45.87
CA PRO A 242 10.27 25.99 45.37
C PRO A 242 10.13 26.03 43.85
N LEU A 243 10.58 24.97 43.18
CA LEU A 243 10.36 24.77 41.76
C LEU A 243 8.93 24.27 41.54
N LEU A 244 8.08 25.11 40.95
CA LEU A 244 6.69 24.80 40.66
C LEU A 244 6.52 24.41 39.19
N VAL A 245 6.08 23.18 38.95
CA VAL A 245 5.87 22.63 37.62
C VAL A 245 4.51 21.96 37.53
N ARG A 246 3.74 22.29 36.49
CA ARG A 246 2.49 21.60 36.19
C ARG A 246 2.79 20.33 35.40
N VAL A 247 2.35 19.19 35.92
CA VAL A 247 2.41 17.90 35.24
C VAL A 247 0.99 17.53 34.83
N THR A 248 0.78 17.32 33.53
CA THR A 248 -0.50 16.85 33.00
C THR A 248 -0.34 15.47 32.37
N ALA A 249 -1.25 14.56 32.66
CA ALA A 249 -1.27 13.20 32.14
C ALA A 249 -2.61 12.92 31.48
N THR A 250 -2.56 12.54 30.21
CA THR A 250 -3.76 12.26 29.41
C THR A 250 -3.60 10.97 28.63
N ASP A 251 -4.69 10.27 28.33
CA ASP A 251 -4.67 9.10 27.47
C ASP A 251 -4.69 9.47 25.97
N GLY A 252 -4.73 8.47 25.08
CA GLY A 252 -4.85 8.69 23.64
C GLY A 252 -6.13 9.45 23.22
N ALA A 253 -7.19 9.39 24.03
CA ALA A 253 -8.44 10.13 23.84
C ALA A 253 -8.44 11.51 24.52
N ARG A 254 -7.28 11.97 25.00
CA ARG A 254 -7.09 13.22 25.78
C ARG A 254 -7.88 13.27 27.08
N ARG A 255 -8.31 12.12 27.60
CA ARG A 255 -8.96 12.04 28.92
C ARG A 255 -7.90 12.08 30.00
N PRO A 256 -8.18 12.73 31.13
CA PRO A 256 -7.24 12.77 32.25
C PRO A 256 -6.94 11.38 32.80
N VAL A 257 -5.67 11.14 33.17
CA VAL A 257 -5.22 9.88 33.78
C VAL A 257 -4.64 10.13 35.16
N ASP A 258 -5.21 9.47 36.17
CA ASP A 258 -4.83 9.58 37.58
C ASP A 258 -3.90 8.42 37.98
N GLN A 259 -2.71 8.39 37.39
CA GLN A 259 -1.70 7.37 37.66
C GLN A 259 -0.43 7.97 38.30
N PRO A 260 0.26 7.24 39.20
CA PRO A 260 1.53 7.71 39.74
C PRO A 260 2.60 7.80 38.64
N LEU A 261 3.24 8.96 38.56
CA LEU A 261 4.32 9.26 37.62
C LEU A 261 5.62 9.51 38.38
N PRO A 262 6.63 8.62 38.28
CA PRO A 262 7.94 8.90 38.83
C PRO A 262 8.56 10.12 38.14
N TRP A 263 9.29 10.93 38.90
CA TRP A 263 10.04 12.06 38.37
C TRP A 263 11.44 12.12 38.96
N ARG A 264 12.37 12.72 38.22
CA ARG A 264 13.77 12.92 38.60
C ARG A 264 14.22 14.30 38.15
N LEU A 265 14.93 15.00 39.02
CA LEU A 265 15.64 16.23 38.70
C LEU A 265 17.13 15.91 38.63
N ALA A 266 17.78 16.24 37.51
CA ALA A 266 19.21 15.98 37.33
C ALA A 266 19.91 17.18 36.68
N THR A 267 21.22 17.31 36.87
CA THR A 267 22.04 18.26 36.11
C THR A 267 22.16 17.81 34.65
N ASN A 268 22.61 18.70 33.75
CA ASN A 268 22.96 18.31 32.38
C ASN A 268 24.09 17.26 32.29
N SER A 269 24.91 17.13 33.33
CA SER A 269 25.92 16.07 33.46
C SER A 269 25.35 14.73 33.97
N GLY A 270 24.04 14.65 34.21
CA GLY A 270 23.35 13.44 34.68
C GLY A 270 23.41 13.22 36.19
N VAL A 271 23.92 14.18 36.97
CA VAL A 271 23.95 14.06 38.44
C VAL A 271 22.54 14.21 38.98
N LEU A 272 22.03 13.17 39.64
CA LEU A 272 20.70 13.16 40.25
C LEU A 272 20.67 14.11 41.46
N LEU A 273 19.76 15.09 41.41
CA LEU A 273 19.56 16.10 42.44
C LEU A 273 18.39 15.75 43.35
N ALA A 274 17.28 15.28 42.76
CA ALA A 274 16.08 14.89 43.50
C ALA A 274 15.27 13.85 42.70
N ARG A 275 14.40 13.11 43.39
CA ARG A 275 13.44 12.19 42.78
C ARG A 275 12.18 12.07 43.62
N GLY A 276 11.08 11.68 43.00
CA GLY A 276 9.83 11.42 43.69
C GLY A 276 8.79 10.80 42.78
N VAL A 277 7.54 10.82 43.24
CA VAL A 277 6.38 10.39 42.47
C VAL A 277 5.34 11.50 42.57
N VAL A 278 4.72 11.85 41.43
CA VAL A 278 3.60 12.77 41.37
C VAL A 278 2.38 12.01 40.88
N THR A 279 1.25 12.16 41.58
CA THR A 279 -0.02 11.53 41.17
C THR A 279 -0.98 12.62 40.72
N PRO A 280 -1.19 12.79 39.40
CA PRO A 280 -2.20 13.70 38.87
C PRO A 280 -3.58 13.35 39.43
N ARG A 281 -4.39 14.38 39.71
CA ARG A 281 -5.82 14.26 39.98
C ARG A 281 -6.56 14.97 38.87
N LEU A 282 -7.54 14.32 38.26
CA LEU A 282 -8.14 14.79 37.01
C LEU A 282 -7.06 15.09 35.96
N GLY A 283 -6.02 14.24 35.90
CA GLY A 283 -4.94 14.32 34.92
C GLY A 283 -4.03 15.53 35.09
N GLN A 284 -4.09 16.26 36.22
CA GLN A 284 -3.18 17.36 36.52
C GLN A 284 -2.60 17.25 37.93
N ALA A 285 -1.33 17.61 38.10
CA ALA A 285 -0.71 17.82 39.39
C ALA A 285 0.22 19.03 39.36
N LEU A 286 0.32 19.70 40.50
CA LEU A 286 1.38 20.66 40.75
C LEU A 286 2.52 19.93 41.46
N LEU A 287 3.65 19.79 40.77
CA LEU A 287 4.89 19.31 41.36
C LEU A 287 5.61 20.49 42.00
N GLN A 288 5.86 20.38 43.31
CA GLN A 288 6.72 21.27 44.05
C GLN A 288 8.00 20.53 44.40
N VAL A 289 9.14 20.98 43.87
CA VAL A 289 10.45 20.45 44.23
C VAL A 289 11.17 21.49 45.07
N GLU A 290 11.52 21.11 46.30
CA GLU A 290 12.32 22.00 47.15
C GLU A 290 13.74 22.10 46.60
N THR A 291 14.09 23.30 46.12
CA THR A 291 15.47 23.63 45.81
C THR A 291 16.15 24.07 47.09
N SER A 292 16.46 23.12 47.99
CA SER A 292 17.34 23.45 49.11
C SER A 292 18.60 24.14 48.57
N GLY A 293 19.20 25.09 49.30
CA GLY A 293 20.34 25.90 48.84
C GLY A 293 21.61 25.12 48.45
N ARG A 294 21.53 23.79 48.39
CA ARG A 294 22.52 22.85 47.88
C ARG A 294 22.44 22.61 46.38
N LEU A 295 21.38 23.06 45.69
CA LEU A 295 21.33 22.95 44.24
C LEU A 295 22.26 24.00 43.59
N PRO A 296 23.20 23.60 42.72
CA PRO A 296 24.03 24.55 42.01
C PRO A 296 23.16 25.37 41.05
N ALA A 297 23.44 26.67 40.95
CA ALA A 297 22.90 27.48 39.87
C ALA A 297 23.34 26.91 38.52
N GLY A 298 22.48 26.97 37.51
CA GLY A 298 22.76 26.40 36.19
C GLY A 298 21.57 25.70 35.56
N ARG A 299 21.85 24.92 34.52
CA ARG A 299 20.85 24.16 33.78
C ARG A 299 20.64 22.80 34.41
N VAL A 300 19.38 22.51 34.72
CA VAL A 300 18.92 21.20 35.21
C VAL A 300 17.82 20.67 34.28
N ALA A 301 17.58 19.38 34.30
CA ALA A 301 16.51 18.73 33.55
C ALA A 301 15.56 18.03 34.53
N LEU A 302 14.27 18.34 34.41
CA LEU A 302 13.21 17.58 35.08
C LEU A 302 12.73 16.50 34.12
N LEU A 303 12.94 15.26 34.50
CA LEU A 303 12.46 14.07 33.81
C LEU A 303 11.21 13.55 34.51
N VAL A 304 10.11 13.42 33.80
CA VAL A 304 8.91 12.69 34.28
C VAL A 304 8.78 11.41 33.46
N GLU A 305 8.78 10.29 34.15
CA GLU A 305 8.70 8.94 33.59
C GLU A 305 7.24 8.49 33.53
N SER A 306 6.88 7.83 32.44
CA SER A 306 5.63 7.09 32.27
C SER A 306 5.97 5.66 31.85
N PRO A 307 5.04 4.70 31.97
CA PRO A 307 5.27 3.32 31.53
C PRO A 307 5.67 3.19 30.04
N HIS A 308 5.46 4.23 29.23
CA HIS A 308 5.65 4.20 27.78
C HIS A 308 6.65 5.24 27.26
N GLY A 309 7.39 5.90 28.15
CA GLY A 309 8.38 6.90 27.77
C GLY A 309 8.61 7.94 28.86
N SER A 310 9.58 8.81 28.64
CA SER A 310 9.92 9.89 29.56
C SER A 310 9.89 11.24 28.87
N VAL A 311 9.51 12.28 29.61
CA VAL A 311 9.48 13.67 29.15
C VAL A 311 10.54 14.43 29.93
N SER A 312 11.51 14.99 29.22
CA SER A 312 12.57 15.81 29.79
C SER A 312 12.31 17.28 29.49
N VAL A 313 12.24 18.11 30.54
CA VAL A 313 12.10 19.56 30.42
C VAL A 313 13.35 20.23 30.97
N PRO A 314 14.08 21.01 30.15
CA PRO A 314 15.18 21.81 30.64
C PRO A 314 14.66 22.97 31.49
N LEU A 315 15.33 23.24 32.61
CA LEU A 315 15.00 24.28 33.56
C LEU A 315 16.26 25.08 33.87
N GLN A 316 16.11 26.38 34.09
CA GLN A 316 17.20 27.28 34.45
C GLN A 316 17.08 27.66 35.92
N LEU A 317 18.07 27.26 36.72
CA LEU A 317 18.27 27.73 38.09
C LEU A 317 19.15 28.97 38.08
N LEU A 318 18.63 30.07 38.59
CA LEU A 318 19.30 31.35 38.73
C LEU A 318 19.91 31.43 40.13
N PRO A 319 21.14 31.97 40.27
CA PRO A 319 21.71 32.19 41.59
C PRO A 319 20.78 33.12 42.38
N ARG A 320 20.64 32.86 43.68
CA ARG A 320 20.07 33.87 44.58
C ARG A 320 21.05 35.03 44.59
N LEU A 321 20.66 36.15 44.00
CA LEU A 321 21.37 37.41 44.21
C LEU A 321 21.34 37.61 45.72
N ALA A 322 22.49 37.41 46.38
CA ALA A 322 22.61 37.76 47.78
C ALA A 322 22.20 39.23 47.91
N ASP A 323 21.63 39.60 49.06
CA ASP A 323 21.36 40.99 49.45
C ASP A 323 22.66 41.84 49.57
N GLU A 324 23.66 41.62 48.71
CA GLU A 324 24.96 42.30 48.62
C GLU A 324 24.88 43.73 48.10
N LEU A 325 23.68 44.31 47.99
CA LEU A 325 23.51 45.76 48.05
C LEU A 325 23.27 46.19 49.50
N ARG A 326 24.18 45.80 50.40
CA ARG A 326 24.50 46.68 51.54
C ARG A 326 25.17 47.90 50.94
N ILE A 327 24.37 48.90 50.59
CA ILE A 327 24.86 50.26 50.40
C ILE A 327 25.38 50.66 51.78
N GLU A 328 26.68 50.51 52.01
CA GLU A 328 27.35 51.22 53.09
C GLU A 328 27.10 52.70 52.81
N ALA A 329 26.30 53.33 53.66
CA ALA A 329 26.11 54.77 53.60
C ALA A 329 27.49 55.41 53.83
N PRO A 330 27.95 56.33 52.97
CA PRO A 330 29.15 57.10 53.27
C PRO A 330 28.87 57.95 54.51
N ASP A 331 29.81 57.90 55.47
CA ASP A 331 29.81 58.65 56.73
C ASP A 331 29.51 60.15 56.56
#